data_AF-A0A927ASA7-F1
#
_entry.id   AF-A0A927ASA7-F1
#
_cell.length_a   1.000
_cell.length_b   1.000
_cell.length_c   1.000
_cell.angle_alpha   90.00
_cell.angle_beta   90.00
_cell.angle_gamma   90.00
#
_symmetry.space_group_name_H-M   'P 1'
#
loop_
_entity.id
_entity.type
_entity.pdbx_description
1 polymer ?
#
loop_
_entity_poly.entity_id
_entity_poly.type
_entity_poly.pdbx_seq_one_letter_code
_entity_poly.pdbx_strand_id
1 'polypeptide(L)'
;MRTTLWLLSFCLIGACTTSSKTENTSMETPEKGTFGYDLDFLQKRDHDVAVLSSDDSTSQVIVSAKYQGKVFTSTADGMSGRSFGWVHYKAFDGQPDAHMNAYGGENRLWLGPEGAQYSLFFKPGAKMEFEQWHTPPAFDTEPWHVTSKTAQSVVMDKDMILTNYAGTTLQLKIDRSVTLLSREEAASRLNTSLANNVKLVGYQTDNSITNSGSTAWTPKTGAPCLWMLDMFVPSPGVTIVIPYEEQATGNVATTDYFGQIPPDRVTYKNGVLYFKADGKSRGKLGIPPKRAKPIAGSYDADNNVLTLTLFDVDKNATYLNQEWKLVPDPLKGDVVNAYNDGPLADGSQMGPFYEIESVSPAAFLKPAEKLTHKHAVFHFTGEKSQLDAIAQKTLGVSLDTIQKALK
;
A
#
# COMPACT_ATOMS: atom_id res chain seq x y z
N MET A 1 -67.14 70.48 32.38
CA MET A 1 -65.80 70.15 31.84
C MET A 1 -65.96 68.93 30.94
N ARG A 2 -66.13 69.13 29.63
CA ARG A 2 -65.14 68.78 28.59
C ARG A 2 -64.44 67.44 28.85
N THR A 3 -64.78 66.39 28.09
CA THR A 3 -64.02 65.99 26.89
C THR A 3 -64.69 64.81 26.18
N THR A 4 -64.85 64.98 24.87
CA THR A 4 -65.28 64.00 23.87
C THR A 4 -64.15 63.01 23.61
N LEU A 5 -64.40 61.70 23.68
CA LEU A 5 -63.41 60.66 23.35
C LEU A 5 -63.74 60.07 21.97
N TRP A 6 -62.81 60.24 21.04
CA TRP A 6 -62.84 59.69 19.69
C TRP A 6 -62.54 58.19 19.71
N LEU A 7 -63.37 57.37 19.06
CA LEU A 7 -63.01 56.01 18.65
C LEU A 7 -62.17 56.09 17.37
N LEU A 8 -60.92 55.62 17.43
CA LEU A 8 -60.14 55.29 16.24
C LEU A 8 -60.09 53.75 16.09
N SER A 9 -60.53 53.29 14.93
CA SER A 9 -60.47 51.91 14.46
C SER A 9 -59.03 51.59 14.00
N PHE A 10 -58.47 50.47 14.45
CA PHE A 10 -57.18 49.95 13.95
C PHE A 10 -57.40 48.56 13.35
N CYS A 11 -57.25 48.48 12.02
CA CYS A 11 -57.15 47.23 11.25
C CYS A 11 -55.84 46.51 11.58
N LEU A 12 -55.92 45.24 11.98
CA LEU A 12 -54.79 44.32 12.07
C LEU A 12 -54.66 43.56 10.75
N ILE A 13 -53.54 43.78 10.06
CA ILE A 13 -53.13 43.04 8.86
C ILE A 13 -52.42 41.76 9.32
N GLY A 14 -52.98 40.60 8.99
CA GLY A 14 -52.36 39.31 9.26
C GLY A 14 -51.25 39.01 8.25
N ALA A 15 -50.01 38.83 8.75
CA ALA A 15 -48.89 38.32 7.98
C ALA A 15 -48.82 36.79 8.13
N CYS A 16 -49.07 36.05 7.05
CA CYS A 16 -48.77 34.63 6.96
C CYS A 16 -47.25 34.43 6.99
N THR A 17 -46.75 33.73 8.00
CA THR A 17 -45.38 33.20 8.03
C THR A 17 -45.39 31.77 7.49
N THR A 18 -44.93 31.61 6.25
CA THR A 18 -44.57 30.31 5.68
C THR A 18 -43.34 29.78 6.41
N SER A 19 -43.52 28.77 7.25
CA SER A 19 -42.41 28.02 7.84
C SER A 19 -41.79 27.12 6.76
N SER A 20 -40.65 27.53 6.20
CA SER A 20 -39.79 26.61 5.46
C SER A 20 -39.22 25.59 6.44
N LYS A 21 -39.63 24.33 6.29
CA LYS A 21 -38.94 23.21 6.91
C LYS A 21 -37.53 23.17 6.33
N THR A 22 -36.56 23.59 7.12
CA THR A 22 -35.16 23.28 6.88
C THR A 22 -35.03 21.78 7.11
N GLU A 23 -34.84 21.01 6.03
CA GLU A 23 -34.34 19.64 6.16
C GLU A 23 -32.96 19.72 6.80
N ASN A 24 -32.92 19.43 8.10
CA ASN A 24 -31.68 19.03 8.75
C ASN A 24 -31.31 17.68 8.14
N THR A 25 -30.56 17.69 7.04
CA THR A 25 -29.67 16.58 6.71
C THR A 25 -28.67 16.48 7.86
N SER A 26 -28.97 15.65 8.85
CA SER A 26 -27.97 15.16 9.77
C SER A 26 -26.85 14.59 8.92
N MET A 27 -25.65 15.17 8.99
CA MET A 27 -24.47 14.53 8.41
C MET A 27 -24.32 13.18 9.11
N GLU A 28 -24.77 12.11 8.46
CA GLU A 28 -24.55 10.76 8.95
C GLU A 28 -23.04 10.56 9.07
N THR A 29 -22.61 10.14 10.25
CA THR A 29 -21.19 9.84 10.48
C THR A 29 -20.82 8.65 9.60
N PRO A 30 -19.79 8.74 8.74
CA PRO A 30 -19.40 7.64 7.87
C PRO A 30 -19.16 6.34 8.66
N GLU A 31 -19.50 5.20 8.08
CA GLU A 31 -19.32 3.89 8.72
C GLU A 31 -17.85 3.45 8.64
N LYS A 32 -17.33 2.84 9.71
CA LYS A 32 -15.96 2.30 9.74
C LYS A 32 -15.75 1.27 8.63
N GLY A 33 -14.65 1.40 7.89
CA GLY A 33 -14.34 0.58 6.71
C GLY A 33 -14.78 1.21 5.39
N THR A 34 -15.47 2.36 5.44
CA THR A 34 -15.68 3.21 4.27
C THR A 34 -14.54 4.21 4.09
N PHE A 35 -14.35 4.66 2.84
CA PHE A 35 -13.37 5.69 2.50
C PHE A 35 -13.61 7.00 3.26
N GLY A 36 -14.88 7.41 3.40
CA GLY A 36 -15.23 8.63 4.10
C GLY A 36 -14.89 8.60 5.59
N TYR A 37 -15.04 7.45 6.24
CA TYR A 37 -14.60 7.29 7.62
C TYR A 37 -13.09 7.44 7.76
N ASP A 38 -12.32 6.83 6.85
CA ASP A 38 -10.86 6.92 6.87
C ASP A 38 -10.37 8.33 6.54
N LEU A 39 -11.02 9.02 5.60
CA LEU A 39 -10.73 10.42 5.32
C LEU A 39 -10.96 11.29 6.55
N ASP A 40 -12.13 11.20 7.17
CA ASP A 40 -12.47 11.96 8.38
C ASP A 40 -11.52 11.64 9.54
N PHE A 41 -11.12 10.38 9.69
CA PHE A 41 -10.18 9.95 10.72
C PHE A 41 -8.77 10.52 10.50
N LEU A 42 -8.27 10.46 9.25
CA LEU A 42 -6.93 10.91 8.88
C LEU A 42 -6.84 12.44 8.88
N GLN A 43 -7.85 13.15 8.37
CA GLN A 43 -7.89 14.62 8.35
C GLN A 43 -7.82 15.26 9.74
N LYS A 44 -8.30 14.57 10.77
CA LYS A 44 -8.16 15.02 12.17
C LYS A 44 -6.72 14.96 12.69
N ARG A 45 -5.86 14.18 12.04
CA ARG A 45 -4.47 13.89 12.45
C ARG A 45 -3.44 14.46 11.49
N ASP A 46 -3.83 14.67 10.25
CA ASP A 46 -3.07 15.30 9.19
C ASP A 46 -4.03 16.16 8.35
N HIS A 47 -4.05 17.46 8.62
CA HIS A 47 -4.94 18.39 7.93
C HIS A 47 -4.57 18.58 6.44
N ASP A 48 -3.36 18.17 6.04
CA ASP A 48 -2.81 18.38 4.70
C ASP A 48 -2.89 17.14 3.80
N VAL A 49 -3.61 16.08 4.22
CA VAL A 49 -3.81 14.89 3.39
C VAL A 49 -4.25 15.26 1.97
N ALA A 50 -3.61 14.66 0.98
CA ALA A 50 -4.00 14.78 -0.41
C ALA A 50 -5.08 13.75 -0.72
N VAL A 51 -6.20 14.22 -1.26
CA VAL A 51 -7.23 13.35 -1.83
C VAL A 51 -7.15 13.51 -3.34
N LEU A 52 -6.72 12.45 -4.02
CA LEU A 52 -6.77 12.36 -5.47
C LEU A 52 -8.15 11.83 -5.86
N SER A 53 -8.74 12.35 -6.92
CA SER A 53 -10.11 12.02 -7.32
C SER A 53 -10.28 11.99 -8.84
N SER A 54 -11.06 11.02 -9.32
CA SER A 54 -11.63 11.07 -10.67
C SER A 54 -12.65 12.21 -10.76
N ASP A 55 -12.96 12.63 -11.98
CA ASP A 55 -13.90 13.73 -12.24
C ASP A 55 -15.31 13.43 -11.70
N ASP A 56 -15.73 12.15 -11.73
CA ASP A 56 -17.00 11.68 -11.18
C ASP A 56 -16.96 11.37 -9.67
N SER A 57 -15.80 11.56 -9.03
CA SER A 57 -15.56 11.31 -7.60
C SER A 57 -15.83 9.87 -7.13
N THR A 58 -15.87 8.90 -8.04
CA THR A 58 -16.03 7.48 -7.69
C THR A 58 -14.70 6.84 -7.32
N SER A 59 -13.62 7.18 -8.04
CA SER A 59 -12.27 6.69 -7.79
C SER A 59 -11.49 7.71 -6.97
N GLN A 60 -11.11 7.37 -5.75
CA GLN A 60 -10.39 8.30 -4.87
C GLN A 60 -9.24 7.62 -4.14
N VAL A 61 -8.20 8.38 -3.81
CA VAL A 61 -6.98 7.91 -3.13
C VAL A 61 -6.55 8.93 -2.08
N ILE A 62 -6.27 8.47 -0.85
CA ILE A 62 -5.76 9.32 0.25
C ILE A 62 -4.25 9.12 0.36
N VAL A 63 -3.50 10.22 0.25
CA VAL A 63 -2.04 10.24 0.36
C VAL A 63 -1.63 11.20 1.47
N SER A 64 -0.68 10.81 2.30
CA SER A 64 -0.15 11.65 3.38
C SER A 64 1.36 11.80 3.29
N ALA A 65 1.82 13.04 3.06
CA ALA A 65 3.23 13.37 3.16
C ALA A 65 3.73 13.30 4.61
N LYS A 66 2.87 13.64 5.59
CA LYS A 66 3.20 13.57 7.02
C LYS A 66 3.55 12.16 7.47
N TYR A 67 2.79 11.17 7.01
CA TYR A 67 3.04 9.76 7.31
C TYR A 67 3.79 9.11 6.15
N GLN A 68 5.06 9.45 5.96
CA GLN A 68 5.99 8.75 5.04
C GLN A 68 5.65 8.86 3.53
N GLY A 69 4.84 9.84 3.11
CA GLY A 69 4.40 9.92 1.71
C GLY A 69 3.60 8.72 1.23
N LYS A 70 2.95 7.98 2.15
CA LYS A 70 2.22 6.75 1.82
C LYS A 70 0.84 7.03 1.26
N VAL A 71 0.36 6.07 0.46
CA VAL A 71 -1.07 5.96 0.18
C VAL A 71 -1.68 5.24 1.38
N PHE A 72 -2.64 5.87 2.05
CA PHE A 72 -3.34 5.23 3.16
C PHE A 72 -4.37 4.23 2.66
N THR A 73 -5.21 4.68 1.73
CA THR A 73 -6.28 3.87 1.16
C THR A 73 -6.82 4.50 -0.12
N SER A 74 -7.58 3.71 -0.87
CA SER A 74 -8.32 4.07 -2.06
C SER A 74 -9.74 3.51 -2.02
N THR A 75 -10.59 4.00 -2.92
CA THR A 75 -11.97 3.54 -3.12
C THR A 75 -12.35 3.62 -4.59
N ALA A 76 -13.23 2.71 -5.02
CA ALA A 76 -13.81 2.65 -6.36
C ALA A 76 -15.28 3.10 -6.38
N ASP A 77 -15.82 3.58 -5.25
CA ASP A 77 -17.24 3.89 -5.09
C ASP A 77 -17.48 5.13 -4.21
N GLY A 78 -16.55 6.08 -4.26
CA GLY A 78 -16.62 7.36 -3.56
C GLY A 78 -16.61 7.22 -2.03
N MET A 79 -17.14 8.23 -1.34
CA MET A 79 -17.07 8.39 0.12
C MET A 79 -17.74 7.25 0.90
N SER A 80 -18.87 6.71 0.43
CA SER A 80 -19.53 5.54 1.03
C SER A 80 -18.91 4.21 0.60
N GLY A 81 -18.00 4.26 -0.38
CA GLY A 81 -17.32 3.09 -0.91
C GLY A 81 -16.36 2.47 0.10
N ARG A 82 -16.04 1.20 -0.14
CA ARG A 82 -15.08 0.45 0.66
C ARG A 82 -13.70 1.11 0.63
N SER A 83 -13.08 1.17 1.79
CA SER A 83 -11.65 1.45 1.93
C SER A 83 -10.83 0.17 1.69
N PHE A 84 -9.93 0.19 0.71
CA PHE A 84 -9.15 -1.01 0.34
C PHE A 84 -7.86 -1.18 1.14
N GLY A 85 -7.23 -0.07 1.53
CA GLY A 85 -6.03 -0.04 2.35
C GLY A 85 -6.32 -0.37 3.81
N TRP A 86 -5.35 -1.03 4.46
CA TRP A 86 -5.40 -1.24 5.90
C TRP A 86 -4.90 -0.01 6.66
N VAL A 87 -5.75 0.56 7.51
CA VAL A 87 -5.43 1.67 8.40
C VAL A 87 -5.40 1.18 9.85
N HIS A 88 -4.27 1.38 10.54
CA HIS A 88 -4.13 0.96 11.93
C HIS A 88 -4.54 2.08 12.90
N TYR A 89 -5.84 2.27 13.08
CA TYR A 89 -6.36 3.41 13.87
C TYR A 89 -5.72 3.57 15.26
N LYS A 90 -5.43 2.45 15.95
CA LYS A 90 -4.83 2.47 17.30
C LYS A 90 -3.41 3.06 17.32
N ALA A 91 -2.63 2.90 16.24
CA ALA A 91 -1.26 3.39 16.18
C ALA A 91 -1.18 4.93 16.26
N PHE A 92 -2.25 5.63 15.90
CA PHE A 92 -2.27 7.10 15.92
C PHE A 92 -2.54 7.71 17.29
N ASP A 93 -3.05 6.93 18.24
CA ASP A 93 -3.38 7.41 19.58
C ASP A 93 -2.25 7.13 20.58
N GLY A 94 -1.28 6.29 20.19
CA GLY A 94 -0.13 5.90 20.99
C GLY A 94 1.02 6.91 20.95
N GLN A 95 1.96 6.74 21.88
CA GLN A 95 3.28 7.34 21.71
C GLN A 95 4.02 6.66 20.57
N PRO A 96 4.92 7.36 19.86
CA PRO A 96 5.73 6.73 18.84
C PRO A 96 6.47 5.51 19.37
N ASP A 97 6.34 4.39 18.66
CA ASP A 97 7.04 3.15 18.98
C ASP A 97 8.50 3.25 18.55
N ALA A 98 9.41 2.71 19.37
CA ALA A 98 10.84 2.78 19.10
C ALA A 98 11.27 1.88 17.94
N HIS A 99 10.56 0.78 17.69
CA HIS A 99 10.86 -0.19 16.64
C HIS A 99 10.25 0.22 15.29
N MET A 100 8.93 0.47 15.26
CA MET A 100 8.22 0.88 14.05
C MET A 100 6.84 1.44 14.37
N ASN A 101 6.47 2.51 13.66
CA ASN A 101 5.17 3.13 13.80
C ASN A 101 4.20 2.62 12.72
N ALA A 102 3.54 1.51 13.04
CA ALA A 102 2.68 0.75 12.13
C ALA A 102 1.33 1.42 11.84
N TYR A 103 1.30 2.63 11.26
CA TYR A 103 0.07 3.36 10.91
C TYR A 103 -0.79 2.68 9.83
N GLY A 104 -0.25 1.65 9.17
CA GLY A 104 -0.83 1.03 7.99
C GLY A 104 -0.40 1.71 6.69
N GLY A 105 -1.20 1.50 5.64
CA GLY A 105 -1.05 2.13 4.32
C GLY A 105 -1.11 1.15 3.17
N GLU A 106 -2.09 1.37 2.28
CA GLU A 106 -2.27 0.58 1.05
C GLU A 106 -1.04 0.55 0.15
N ASN A 107 -0.18 1.57 0.18
CA ASN A 107 1.11 1.53 -0.51
C ASN A 107 2.14 2.40 0.25
N ARG A 108 3.11 1.75 0.87
CA ARG A 108 4.21 2.36 1.65
C ARG A 108 5.57 2.10 0.98
N LEU A 109 6.50 3.05 1.14
CA LEU A 109 7.86 2.96 0.60
C LEU A 109 8.87 2.81 1.73
N TRP A 110 9.49 1.65 1.81
CA TRP A 110 10.69 1.43 2.61
C TRP A 110 11.95 1.39 1.75
N LEU A 111 13.08 1.49 2.43
CA LEU A 111 14.37 1.18 1.85
C LEU A 111 14.87 -0.14 2.43
N GLY A 112 15.39 -1.01 1.58
CA GLY A 112 16.07 -2.24 1.98
C GLY A 112 17.60 -2.11 1.92
N PRO A 113 18.34 -3.13 2.40
CA PRO A 113 17.79 -4.35 2.98
C PRO A 113 17.42 -4.20 4.45
N GLU A 114 16.50 -5.04 4.92
CA GLU A 114 16.05 -5.12 6.30
C GLU A 114 17.07 -5.85 7.18
N GLY A 115 17.64 -6.94 6.67
CA GLY A 115 18.69 -7.72 7.31
C GLY A 115 19.97 -7.80 6.48
N ALA A 116 20.71 -8.89 6.68
CA ALA A 116 22.01 -9.15 6.05
C ALA A 116 23.07 -8.05 6.28
N GLN A 117 24.23 -8.21 5.63
CA GLN A 117 25.44 -7.40 5.85
C GLN A 117 25.25 -5.90 5.65
N TYR A 118 24.24 -5.48 4.89
CA TYR A 118 24.02 -4.10 4.50
C TYR A 118 22.69 -3.55 5.02
N SER A 119 22.12 -4.16 6.06
CA SER A 119 20.86 -3.73 6.67
C SER A 119 20.82 -2.23 6.98
N LEU A 120 19.66 -1.62 6.79
CA LEU A 120 19.37 -0.24 7.22
C LEU A 120 18.68 -0.16 8.60
N PHE A 121 18.35 -1.30 9.20
CA PHE A 121 17.47 -1.42 10.38
C PHE A 121 18.22 -1.84 11.65
N PHE A 122 19.47 -2.29 11.50
CA PHE A 122 20.33 -2.70 12.59
C PHE A 122 21.58 -1.83 12.67
N LYS A 123 21.95 -1.43 13.89
CA LYS A 123 23.24 -0.77 14.14
C LYS A 123 24.41 -1.73 13.87
N PRO A 124 25.58 -1.25 13.41
CA PRO A 124 26.75 -2.10 13.22
C PRO A 124 27.09 -2.95 14.44
N GLY A 125 27.22 -4.26 14.24
CA GLY A 125 27.56 -5.23 15.29
C GLY A 125 26.39 -5.65 16.19
N ALA A 126 25.19 -5.08 16.03
CA ALA A 126 24.01 -5.50 16.77
C ALA A 126 23.56 -6.91 16.34
N LYS A 127 22.97 -7.66 17.26
CA LYS A 127 22.29 -8.91 16.92
C LYS A 127 21.08 -8.60 16.03
N MET A 128 20.84 -9.43 15.03
CA MET A 128 19.67 -9.30 14.15
C MET A 128 18.46 -10.00 14.78
N GLU A 129 17.96 -9.42 15.88
CA GLU A 129 16.80 -9.86 16.65
C GLU A 129 15.86 -8.67 16.88
N PHE A 130 14.59 -8.94 17.19
CA PHE A 130 13.53 -7.92 17.22
C PHE A 130 13.88 -6.74 18.15
N GLU A 131 14.51 -7.02 19.30
CA GLU A 131 14.94 -6.05 20.30
C GLU A 131 15.94 -5.01 19.76
N GLN A 132 16.65 -5.31 18.68
CA GLN A 132 17.63 -4.41 18.05
C GLN A 132 17.17 -3.86 16.70
N TRP A 133 16.01 -4.30 16.22
CA TRP A 133 15.47 -3.90 14.93
C TRP A 133 14.75 -2.56 15.05
N HIS A 134 15.11 -1.58 14.22
CA HIS A 134 14.47 -0.28 14.21
C HIS A 134 14.28 0.22 12.79
N THR A 135 13.07 0.70 12.46
CA THR A 135 12.83 1.38 11.19
C THR A 135 13.40 2.80 11.26
N PRO A 136 14.28 3.21 10.33
CA PRO A 136 14.79 4.57 10.29
C PRO A 136 13.67 5.64 10.24
N PRO A 137 13.71 6.68 11.10
CA PRO A 137 12.66 7.70 11.18
C PRO A 137 12.31 8.35 9.84
N ALA A 138 13.31 8.52 8.95
CA ALA A 138 13.16 9.13 7.63
C ALA A 138 12.13 8.44 6.71
N PHE A 139 11.87 7.14 6.93
CA PHE A 139 10.82 6.39 6.25
C PHE A 139 9.89 5.65 7.24
N ASP A 140 9.67 6.23 8.43
CA ASP A 140 8.72 5.72 9.43
C ASP A 140 7.82 6.86 9.96
N THR A 141 8.43 7.85 10.62
CA THR A 141 7.72 8.89 11.39
C THR A 141 7.95 10.30 10.88
N GLU A 142 9.01 10.55 10.14
CA GLU A 142 9.31 11.89 9.66
C GLU A 142 8.43 12.28 8.46
N PRO A 143 7.96 13.54 8.40
CA PRO A 143 7.20 14.04 7.27
C PRO A 143 8.09 14.17 6.03
N TRP A 144 7.46 14.02 4.87
CA TRP A 144 8.00 14.30 3.55
C TRP A 144 7.50 15.65 3.07
N HIS A 145 8.21 16.24 2.12
CA HIS A 145 7.86 17.56 1.59
C HIS A 145 7.06 17.40 0.30
N VAL A 146 5.88 18.04 0.22
CA VAL A 146 5.08 18.06 -1.01
C VAL A 146 5.64 19.11 -1.95
N THR A 147 6.04 18.70 -3.15
CA THR A 147 6.60 19.59 -4.18
C THR A 147 5.57 19.98 -5.24
N SER A 148 4.55 19.15 -5.45
CA SER A 148 3.45 19.44 -6.38
C SER A 148 2.19 18.66 -6.00
N LYS A 149 1.01 19.24 -6.26
CA LYS A 149 -0.29 18.63 -6.01
C LYS A 149 -1.29 19.10 -7.06
N THR A 150 -2.04 18.16 -7.62
CA THR A 150 -3.20 18.36 -8.49
C THR A 150 -4.37 17.52 -7.97
N ALA A 151 -5.51 17.54 -8.66
CA ALA A 151 -6.64 16.68 -8.31
C ALA A 151 -6.36 15.18 -8.60
N GLN A 152 -5.38 14.85 -9.44
CA GLN A 152 -5.07 13.47 -9.84
C GLN A 152 -3.67 13.01 -9.45
N SER A 153 -2.81 13.90 -8.96
CA SER A 153 -1.44 13.53 -8.57
C SER A 153 -0.90 14.33 -7.40
N VAL A 154 0.00 13.72 -6.63
CA VAL A 154 0.84 14.41 -5.64
C VAL A 154 2.29 13.96 -5.81
N VAL A 155 3.22 14.91 -5.74
CA VAL A 155 4.68 14.67 -5.82
C VAL A 155 5.31 15.12 -4.51
N MET A 156 6.18 14.28 -3.98
CA MET A 156 6.83 14.46 -2.69
C MET A 156 8.31 14.15 -2.80
N ASP A 157 9.12 14.76 -1.94
CA ASP A 157 10.51 14.41 -1.77
C ASP A 157 10.96 14.32 -0.30
N LYS A 158 12.08 13.64 -0.10
CA LYS A 158 12.72 13.44 1.20
C LYS A 158 14.22 13.21 1.05
N ASP A 159 15.01 14.08 1.67
CA ASP A 159 16.44 13.84 1.88
C ASP A 159 16.65 12.96 3.12
N MET A 160 17.63 12.05 3.05
CA MET A 160 17.94 11.11 4.12
C MET A 160 19.45 10.94 4.27
N ILE A 161 19.88 10.74 5.52
CA ILE A 161 21.23 10.27 5.85
C ILE A 161 21.07 9.00 6.68
N LEU A 162 21.45 7.87 6.11
CA LEU A 162 21.34 6.55 6.73
C LEU A 162 22.73 5.96 6.94
N THR A 163 22.85 5.02 7.89
CA THR A 163 24.06 4.22 8.06
C THR A 163 23.66 2.76 8.01
N ASN A 164 24.30 2.00 7.12
CA ASN A 164 24.02 0.58 7.03
C ASN A 164 24.83 -0.22 8.08
N TYR A 165 24.50 -1.50 8.23
CA TYR A 165 25.13 -2.40 9.20
C TYR A 165 26.64 -2.57 8.99
N ALA A 166 27.13 -2.39 7.76
CA ALA A 166 28.57 -2.38 7.44
C ALA A 166 29.28 -1.06 7.83
N GLY A 167 28.56 -0.06 8.34
CA GLY A 167 29.09 1.23 8.74
C GLY A 167 29.20 2.27 7.62
N THR A 168 28.64 1.99 6.44
CA THR A 168 28.63 2.96 5.33
C THR A 168 27.54 4.01 5.55
N THR A 169 27.91 5.29 5.53
CA THR A 169 26.95 6.39 5.50
C THR A 169 26.44 6.62 4.07
N LEU A 170 25.12 6.63 3.91
CA LEU A 170 24.40 6.80 2.66
C LEU A 170 23.65 8.14 2.72
N GLN A 171 24.04 9.10 1.89
CA GLN A 171 23.32 10.36 1.70
C GLN A 171 22.51 10.25 0.42
N LEU A 172 21.18 10.34 0.53
CA LEU A 172 20.29 10.07 -0.57
C LEU A 172 19.09 11.02 -0.59
N LYS A 173 18.52 11.17 -1.77
CA LYS A 173 17.22 11.82 -1.98
C LYS A 173 16.24 10.80 -2.53
N ILE A 174 15.03 10.79 -1.98
CA ILE A 174 13.87 10.11 -2.55
C ILE A 174 12.95 11.14 -3.20
N ASP A 175 12.51 10.85 -4.42
CA ASP A 175 11.39 11.53 -5.07
C ASP A 175 10.29 10.49 -5.34
N ARG A 176 9.05 10.82 -4.99
CA ARG A 176 7.88 9.94 -5.14
C ARG A 176 6.70 10.71 -5.70
N SER A 177 6.10 10.20 -6.76
CA SER A 177 4.80 10.66 -7.25
C SER A 177 3.74 9.60 -7.06
N VAL A 178 2.54 9.98 -6.62
CA VAL A 178 1.34 9.14 -6.63
C VAL A 178 0.37 9.76 -7.62
N THR A 179 -0.11 8.96 -8.58
CA THR A 179 -0.98 9.42 -9.67
C THR A 179 -2.17 8.47 -9.80
N LEU A 180 -3.38 9.01 -9.71
CA LEU A 180 -4.62 8.31 -10.03
C LEU A 180 -4.68 8.01 -11.53
N LEU A 181 -5.06 6.79 -11.88
CA LEU A 181 -5.15 6.33 -13.27
C LEU A 181 -6.59 6.40 -13.78
N SER A 182 -6.76 6.82 -15.02
CA SER A 182 -8.05 6.70 -15.71
C SER A 182 -8.38 5.23 -16.00
N ARG A 183 -9.65 4.95 -16.33
CA ARG A 183 -10.08 3.62 -16.76
C ARG A 183 -9.33 3.14 -18.00
N GLU A 184 -9.12 4.03 -18.96
CA GLU A 184 -8.40 3.77 -20.21
C GLU A 184 -6.93 3.46 -19.95
N GLU A 185 -6.29 4.22 -19.04
CA GLU A 185 -4.92 3.98 -18.63
C GLU A 185 -4.78 2.63 -17.91
N ALA A 186 -5.70 2.31 -16.99
CA ALA A 186 -5.73 1.03 -16.30
C ALA A 186 -5.92 -0.14 -17.27
N ALA A 187 -6.88 -0.05 -18.20
CA ALA A 187 -7.13 -1.04 -19.24
C ALA A 187 -5.89 -1.27 -20.12
N SER A 188 -5.25 -0.18 -20.54
CA SER A 188 -4.02 -0.21 -21.35
C SER A 188 -2.87 -0.91 -20.62
N ARG A 189 -2.60 -0.52 -19.37
CA ARG A 189 -1.53 -1.09 -18.54
C ARG A 189 -1.72 -2.58 -18.24
N LEU A 190 -2.96 -2.99 -17.99
CA LEU A 190 -3.32 -4.39 -17.73
C LEU A 190 -3.51 -5.20 -19.01
N ASN A 191 -3.43 -4.58 -20.18
CA ASN A 191 -3.70 -5.20 -21.48
C ASN A 191 -5.03 -5.98 -21.48
N THR A 192 -6.08 -5.36 -20.94
CA THR A 192 -7.40 -5.98 -20.78
C THR A 192 -8.51 -4.98 -21.13
N SER A 193 -9.71 -5.49 -21.39
CA SER A 193 -10.91 -4.67 -21.53
C SER A 193 -11.65 -4.59 -20.21
N LEU A 194 -12.09 -3.39 -19.83
CA LEU A 194 -12.82 -3.15 -18.59
C LEU A 194 -14.26 -2.76 -18.91
N ALA A 195 -15.22 -3.61 -18.57
CA ALA A 195 -16.63 -3.31 -18.75
C ALA A 195 -17.04 -2.08 -17.92
N ASN A 196 -17.97 -1.27 -18.45
CA ASN A 196 -18.40 -0.01 -17.82
C ASN A 196 -19.04 -0.21 -16.44
N ASN A 197 -19.62 -1.38 -16.18
CA ASN A 197 -20.26 -1.73 -14.90
C ASN A 197 -19.28 -2.30 -13.86
N VAL A 198 -18.00 -2.50 -14.20
CA VAL A 198 -16.96 -2.82 -13.22
C VAL A 198 -16.49 -1.51 -12.60
N LYS A 199 -16.66 -1.38 -11.29
CA LYS A 199 -16.08 -0.25 -10.53
C LYS A 199 -14.58 -0.50 -10.40
N LEU A 200 -13.80 0.56 -10.55
CA LEU A 200 -12.35 0.52 -10.57
C LEU A 200 -11.83 1.68 -9.74
N VAL A 201 -10.75 1.46 -9.00
CA VAL A 201 -9.77 2.50 -8.68
C VAL A 201 -8.39 1.94 -9.00
N GLY A 202 -7.55 2.76 -9.61
CA GLY A 202 -6.17 2.40 -9.87
C GLY A 202 -5.27 3.61 -9.70
N TYR A 203 -4.08 3.41 -9.16
CA TYR A 203 -3.07 4.46 -9.08
C TYR A 203 -1.68 3.86 -9.32
N GLN A 204 -0.76 4.72 -9.75
CA GLN A 204 0.66 4.41 -9.86
C GLN A 204 1.45 5.23 -8.85
N THR A 205 2.50 4.61 -8.32
CA THR A 205 3.61 5.28 -7.68
C THR A 205 4.86 5.17 -8.54
N ASP A 206 5.50 6.31 -8.84
CA ASP A 206 6.83 6.35 -9.44
C ASP A 206 7.80 6.82 -8.36
N ASN A 207 8.75 5.95 -8.03
CA ASN A 207 9.66 6.16 -6.91
C ASN A 207 11.07 6.23 -7.47
N SER A 208 11.87 7.16 -6.98
CA SER A 208 13.27 7.25 -7.37
C SER A 208 14.17 7.49 -6.19
N ILE A 209 15.36 6.91 -6.27
CA ILE A 209 16.44 7.10 -5.31
C ILE A 209 17.64 7.68 -6.03
N THR A 210 18.14 8.80 -5.52
CA THR A 210 19.32 9.48 -6.02
C THR A 210 20.41 9.43 -4.95
N ASN A 211 21.64 9.11 -5.34
CA ASN A 211 22.79 9.27 -4.46
C ASN A 211 23.16 10.76 -4.40
N SER A 212 22.79 11.44 -3.31
CA SER A 212 23.10 12.86 -3.10
C SER A 212 24.44 13.08 -2.38
N GLY A 213 25.14 12.00 -2.03
CA GLY A 213 26.47 12.04 -1.42
C GLY A 213 27.61 12.19 -2.42
N SER A 214 28.84 12.14 -1.90
CA SER A 214 30.08 12.31 -2.68
C SER A 214 30.79 11.00 -3.03
N THR A 215 30.27 9.85 -2.59
CA THR A 215 30.88 8.53 -2.81
C THR A 215 29.90 7.56 -3.46
N ALA A 216 30.42 6.67 -4.31
CA ALA A 216 29.59 5.66 -4.98
C ALA A 216 29.21 4.53 -4.02
N TRP A 217 27.99 4.01 -4.17
CA TRP A 217 27.55 2.80 -3.48
C TRP A 217 27.90 1.58 -4.33
N THR A 218 28.55 0.61 -3.71
CA THR A 218 29.17 -0.53 -4.41
C THR A 218 28.80 -1.84 -3.73
N PRO A 219 28.98 -2.99 -4.42
CA PRO A 219 28.85 -4.31 -3.79
C PRO A 219 29.65 -4.49 -2.50
N LYS A 220 30.74 -3.74 -2.31
CA LYS A 220 31.58 -3.82 -1.10
C LYS A 220 31.04 -2.99 0.06
N THR A 221 30.60 -1.76 -0.23
CA THR A 221 30.09 -0.81 0.77
C THR A 221 28.62 -1.06 1.14
N GLY A 222 27.91 -1.79 0.28
CA GLY A 222 26.46 -1.90 0.29
C GLY A 222 25.80 -0.74 -0.46
N ALA A 223 24.55 -0.97 -0.84
CA ALA A 223 23.65 0.01 -1.42
C ALA A 223 22.24 -0.27 -0.88
N PRO A 224 21.37 0.76 -0.80
CA PRO A 224 19.96 0.56 -0.52
C PRO A 224 19.21 0.00 -1.75
N CYS A 225 17.97 -0.45 -1.56
CA CYS A 225 16.99 -0.65 -2.63
C CYS A 225 15.66 0.01 -2.26
N LEU A 226 14.82 0.33 -3.24
CA LEU A 226 13.44 0.75 -3.02
C LEU A 226 12.58 -0.50 -2.75
N TRP A 227 11.71 -0.42 -1.76
CA TRP A 227 10.81 -1.52 -1.39
C TRP A 227 9.40 -0.98 -1.22
N MET A 228 8.50 -1.45 -2.08
CA MET A 228 7.08 -1.14 -2.04
C MET A 228 6.35 -2.24 -1.30
N LEU A 229 5.54 -1.86 -0.32
CA LEU A 229 4.74 -2.77 0.47
C LEU A 229 3.29 -2.29 0.43
N ASP A 230 2.37 -3.16 0.06
CA ASP A 230 0.96 -2.80 -0.05
C ASP A 230 0.16 -3.47 1.05
N MET A 231 -0.34 -2.71 2.03
CA MET A 231 -1.10 -3.30 3.14
C MET A 231 -2.60 -3.29 2.83
N PHE A 232 -3.17 -4.46 2.62
CA PHE A 232 -4.58 -4.65 2.31
C PHE A 232 -5.36 -5.27 3.48
N VAL A 233 -6.67 -5.02 3.50
CA VAL A 233 -7.58 -5.58 4.50
C VAL A 233 -7.86 -7.06 4.19
N PRO A 234 -7.64 -8.01 5.11
CA PRO A 234 -7.85 -9.43 4.86
C PRO A 234 -9.32 -9.83 5.07
N SER A 235 -9.69 -10.98 4.51
CA SER A 235 -10.95 -11.69 4.78
C SER A 235 -10.69 -13.21 4.79
N PRO A 236 -11.56 -14.03 5.41
CA PRO A 236 -11.46 -15.49 5.33
C PRO A 236 -11.30 -16.05 3.90
N GLY A 237 -11.88 -15.36 2.92
CA GLY A 237 -11.87 -15.71 1.50
C GLY A 237 -10.71 -15.13 0.68
N VAL A 238 -9.78 -14.35 1.24
CA VAL A 238 -8.65 -13.78 0.48
C VAL A 238 -7.62 -14.84 0.14
N THR A 239 -7.28 -14.91 -1.15
CA THR A 239 -6.11 -15.65 -1.65
C THR A 239 -5.24 -14.72 -2.48
N ILE A 240 -3.97 -14.60 -2.11
CA ILE A 240 -2.93 -13.95 -2.93
C ILE A 240 -2.55 -14.90 -4.06
N VAL A 241 -2.33 -14.34 -5.24
CA VAL A 241 -2.06 -15.03 -6.50
C VAL A 241 -0.83 -14.41 -7.15
N ILE A 242 0.21 -15.21 -7.36
CA ILE A 242 1.47 -14.75 -7.93
C ILE A 242 1.85 -15.63 -9.12
N PRO A 243 1.62 -15.17 -10.35
CA PRO A 243 2.14 -15.82 -11.54
C PRO A 243 3.68 -15.83 -11.54
N TYR A 244 4.28 -16.94 -11.96
CA TYR A 244 5.74 -17.08 -12.06
C TYR A 244 6.17 -17.76 -13.36
N GLU A 245 7.46 -17.66 -13.67
CA GLU A 245 8.10 -18.35 -14.78
C GLU A 245 8.34 -19.82 -14.43
N GLU A 246 7.43 -20.68 -14.85
CA GLU A 246 7.45 -22.12 -14.52
C GLU A 246 8.71 -22.83 -15.02
N GLN A 247 9.21 -22.45 -16.19
CA GLN A 247 10.34 -23.11 -16.86
C GLN A 247 11.72 -22.60 -16.44
N ALA A 248 11.79 -21.56 -15.60
CA ALA A 248 13.07 -21.13 -15.04
C ALA A 248 13.68 -22.22 -14.14
N THR A 249 14.96 -22.11 -13.79
CA THR A 249 15.62 -23.04 -12.87
C THR A 249 15.64 -22.48 -11.43
N GLY A 250 15.96 -23.34 -10.46
CA GLY A 250 16.04 -22.97 -9.04
C GLY A 250 14.69 -23.00 -8.33
N ASN A 251 14.67 -22.58 -7.06
CA ASN A 251 13.45 -22.56 -6.25
C ASN A 251 12.40 -21.62 -6.85
N VAL A 252 11.12 -21.98 -6.71
CA VAL A 252 10.01 -21.12 -7.13
C VAL A 252 9.85 -19.93 -6.19
N ALA A 253 9.91 -20.20 -4.88
CA ALA A 253 9.75 -19.21 -3.84
C ALA A 253 10.55 -19.59 -2.59
N THR A 254 11.03 -18.59 -1.86
CA THR A 254 11.43 -18.71 -0.45
C THR A 254 10.15 -18.66 0.40
N THR A 255 9.92 -19.60 1.31
CA THR A 255 8.64 -19.71 2.07
C THR A 255 8.82 -19.84 3.57
N ASP A 256 10.03 -19.56 4.07
CA ASP A 256 10.45 -19.86 5.44
C ASP A 256 11.05 -18.65 6.18
N TYR A 257 10.82 -17.43 5.69
CA TYR A 257 11.28 -16.18 6.30
C TYR A 257 10.98 -16.08 7.81
N PHE A 258 9.82 -16.58 8.26
CA PHE A 258 9.41 -16.63 9.67
C PHE A 258 9.13 -18.07 10.14
N GLY A 259 9.80 -19.03 9.52
CA GLY A 259 9.43 -20.45 9.57
C GLY A 259 8.57 -20.85 8.37
N GLN A 260 8.65 -22.14 8.02
CA GLN A 260 8.00 -22.68 6.82
C GLN A 260 6.49 -22.47 6.84
N ILE A 261 5.95 -21.83 5.80
CA ILE A 261 4.50 -21.70 5.62
C ILE A 261 3.88 -23.10 5.44
N PRO A 262 2.79 -23.43 6.17
CA PRO A 262 2.11 -24.71 6.05
C PRO A 262 1.59 -25.02 4.63
N PRO A 263 1.64 -26.28 4.15
CA PRO A 263 1.20 -26.65 2.80
C PRO A 263 -0.29 -26.41 2.49
N ASP A 264 -1.14 -26.36 3.50
CA ASP A 264 -2.58 -26.01 3.37
C ASP A 264 -2.80 -24.50 3.20
N ARG A 265 -1.73 -23.70 3.32
CA ARG A 265 -1.78 -22.23 3.20
C ARG A 265 -1.03 -21.69 1.99
N VAL A 266 -0.09 -22.45 1.43
CA VAL A 266 0.63 -22.09 0.21
C VAL A 266 0.74 -23.28 -0.73
N THR A 267 0.41 -23.06 -2.00
CA THR A 267 0.60 -24.06 -3.05
C THR A 267 0.98 -23.38 -4.36
N TYR A 268 1.56 -24.13 -5.29
CA TYR A 268 1.91 -23.64 -6.62
C TYR A 268 1.57 -24.70 -7.67
N LYS A 269 0.90 -24.29 -8.74
CA LYS A 269 0.43 -25.16 -9.81
C LYS A 269 0.38 -24.40 -11.12
N ASN A 270 0.86 -25.02 -12.21
CA ASN A 270 0.79 -24.49 -13.58
C ASN A 270 1.32 -23.05 -13.70
N GLY A 271 2.50 -22.78 -13.11
CA GLY A 271 3.10 -21.44 -13.15
C GLY A 271 2.40 -20.36 -12.31
N VAL A 272 1.55 -20.73 -11.35
CA VAL A 272 0.90 -19.78 -10.42
C VAL A 272 1.04 -20.25 -8.98
N LEU A 273 1.44 -19.34 -8.09
CA LEU A 273 1.48 -19.55 -6.64
C LEU A 273 0.21 -18.96 -6.01
N TYR A 274 -0.35 -19.68 -5.04
CA TYR A 274 -1.50 -19.27 -4.24
C TYR A 274 -1.11 -19.25 -2.77
N PHE A 275 -1.46 -18.17 -2.06
CA PHE A 275 -1.15 -18.00 -0.65
C PHE A 275 -2.38 -17.46 0.11
N LYS A 276 -2.80 -18.16 1.16
CA LYS A 276 -3.97 -17.80 1.98
C LYS A 276 -3.66 -16.61 2.88
N ALA A 277 -4.41 -15.53 2.69
CA ALA A 277 -4.17 -14.23 3.32
C ALA A 277 -5.36 -13.79 4.21
N ASP A 278 -5.76 -14.67 5.12
CA ASP A 278 -6.94 -14.52 5.98
C ASP A 278 -6.69 -13.77 7.30
N GLY A 279 -5.46 -13.31 7.54
CA GLY A 279 -5.09 -12.64 8.78
C GLY A 279 -4.92 -13.58 10.00
N LYS A 280 -4.96 -14.92 9.83
CA LYS A 280 -5.01 -15.91 10.93
C LYS A 280 -3.73 -16.72 11.13
N SER A 281 -2.73 -16.55 10.27
CA SER A 281 -1.46 -17.28 10.36
C SER A 281 -0.34 -16.43 9.80
N ARG A 282 0.69 -16.17 10.59
CA ARG A 282 1.84 -15.43 10.10
C ARG A 282 2.57 -16.25 9.02
N GLY A 283 2.89 -15.62 7.90
CA GLY A 283 3.64 -16.26 6.83
C GLY A 283 4.19 -15.24 5.86
N LYS A 284 5.43 -15.40 5.42
CA LYS A 284 6.07 -14.56 4.41
C LYS A 284 6.75 -15.42 3.37
N LEU A 285 6.59 -15.04 2.11
CA LEU A 285 7.27 -15.66 0.98
C LEU A 285 7.98 -14.61 0.13
N GLY A 286 8.90 -15.07 -0.71
CA GLY A 286 9.59 -14.26 -1.70
C GLY A 286 9.79 -15.02 -3.01
N ILE A 287 9.69 -14.32 -4.13
CA ILE A 287 9.91 -14.85 -5.47
C ILE A 287 11.23 -14.28 -6.01
N PRO A 288 12.16 -15.14 -6.46
CA PRO A 288 13.44 -14.68 -6.97
C PRO A 288 13.30 -14.07 -8.38
N PRO A 289 14.25 -13.20 -8.79
CA PRO A 289 14.15 -12.44 -10.05
C PRO A 289 13.94 -13.28 -11.30
N LYS A 290 14.54 -14.47 -11.36
CA LYS A 290 14.39 -15.38 -12.52
C LYS A 290 12.99 -15.99 -12.63
N ARG A 291 12.26 -16.07 -11.52
CA ARG A 291 10.90 -16.62 -11.43
C ARG A 291 9.83 -15.53 -11.53
N ALA A 292 10.13 -14.32 -11.09
CA ALA A 292 9.14 -13.26 -10.99
C ALA A 292 8.61 -12.81 -12.36
N LYS A 293 7.29 -12.64 -12.43
CA LYS A 293 6.59 -11.87 -13.46
C LYS A 293 6.25 -10.49 -12.88
N PRO A 294 6.10 -9.45 -13.72
CA PRO A 294 5.85 -8.07 -13.27
C PRO A 294 4.38 -7.83 -12.86
N ILE A 295 3.76 -8.81 -12.22
CA ILE A 295 2.37 -8.78 -11.77
C ILE A 295 2.15 -9.73 -10.59
N ALA A 296 1.36 -9.29 -9.64
CA ALA A 296 0.75 -10.13 -8.62
C ALA A 296 -0.69 -9.65 -8.37
N GLY A 297 -1.45 -10.39 -7.58
CA GLY A 297 -2.80 -9.98 -7.23
C GLY A 297 -3.34 -10.75 -6.04
N SER A 298 -4.58 -10.45 -5.69
CA SER A 298 -5.35 -11.20 -4.71
C SER A 298 -6.83 -11.13 -5.07
N TYR A 299 -7.58 -12.14 -4.65
CA TYR A 299 -9.04 -12.13 -4.79
C TYR A 299 -9.68 -12.38 -3.43
N ASP A 300 -10.51 -11.43 -3.01
CA ASP A 300 -11.36 -11.51 -1.85
C ASP A 300 -12.75 -12.04 -2.27
N ALA A 301 -12.96 -13.34 -2.08
CA ALA A 301 -14.21 -13.99 -2.44
C ALA A 301 -15.39 -13.56 -1.57
N ASP A 302 -15.15 -13.08 -0.35
CA ASP A 302 -16.20 -12.67 0.58
C ASP A 302 -16.75 -11.29 0.20
N ASN A 303 -15.90 -10.44 -0.37
CA ASN A 303 -16.25 -9.06 -0.73
C ASN A 303 -16.32 -8.79 -2.24
N ASN A 304 -16.06 -9.80 -3.08
CA ASN A 304 -15.98 -9.67 -4.55
C ASN A 304 -15.01 -8.57 -5.00
N VAL A 305 -13.80 -8.57 -4.43
CA VAL A 305 -12.73 -7.64 -4.79
C VAL A 305 -11.61 -8.39 -5.47
N LEU A 306 -11.28 -7.99 -6.70
CA LEU A 306 -10.05 -8.39 -7.36
C LEU A 306 -9.04 -7.25 -7.23
N THR A 307 -7.91 -7.53 -6.59
CA THR A 307 -6.78 -6.61 -6.46
C THR A 307 -5.65 -7.07 -7.37
N LEU A 308 -5.07 -6.16 -8.14
CA LEU A 308 -3.90 -6.42 -8.97
C LEU A 308 -2.80 -5.40 -8.64
N THR A 309 -1.56 -5.85 -8.67
CA THR A 309 -0.38 -4.99 -8.58
C THR A 309 0.53 -5.21 -9.77
N LEU A 310 1.03 -4.13 -10.36
CA LEU A 310 2.01 -4.14 -11.45
C LEU A 310 3.27 -3.43 -10.99
N PHE A 311 4.44 -3.96 -11.33
CA PHE A 311 5.70 -3.40 -10.86
C PHE A 311 6.87 -3.79 -11.77
N ASP A 312 7.96 -3.03 -11.68
CA ASP A 312 9.18 -3.30 -12.44
C ASP A 312 9.89 -4.57 -11.93
N VAL A 313 10.37 -5.40 -12.86
CA VAL A 313 11.20 -6.59 -12.57
C VAL A 313 12.35 -6.64 -13.57
N ASP A 314 13.58 -6.63 -13.07
CA ASP A 314 14.78 -6.93 -13.89
C ASP A 314 15.30 -8.32 -13.52
N LYS A 315 15.11 -9.29 -14.42
CA LYS A 315 15.53 -10.69 -14.19
C LYS A 315 17.04 -10.87 -14.08
N ASN A 316 17.85 -9.88 -14.44
CA ASN A 316 19.31 -9.95 -14.49
C ASN A 316 20.01 -9.03 -13.48
N ALA A 317 19.25 -8.17 -12.79
CA ALA A 317 19.82 -7.26 -11.81
C ALA A 317 20.15 -7.95 -10.48
N THR A 318 20.85 -7.21 -9.63
CA THR A 318 21.22 -7.62 -8.28
C THR A 318 20.13 -7.22 -7.29
N TYR A 319 19.68 -8.16 -6.47
CA TYR A 319 18.66 -7.95 -5.43
C TYR A 319 19.24 -8.29 -4.06
N LEU A 320 18.82 -7.57 -3.03
CA LEU A 320 19.41 -7.67 -1.69
C LEU A 320 18.66 -8.69 -0.84
N ASN A 321 19.40 -9.55 -0.14
CA ASN A 321 18.80 -10.47 0.82
C ASN A 321 18.26 -9.67 2.03
N GLN A 322 17.05 -10.00 2.45
CA GLN A 322 16.29 -9.29 3.49
C GLN A 322 16.30 -10.04 4.85
N GLU A 323 16.86 -11.25 4.92
CA GLU A 323 16.80 -12.11 6.11
C GLU A 323 17.59 -11.53 7.28
N TRP A 324 17.05 -11.69 8.50
CA TRP A 324 17.64 -11.20 9.75
C TRP A 324 18.77 -12.10 10.24
N LYS A 325 19.80 -12.27 9.40
CA LYS A 325 21.04 -12.98 9.69
C LYS A 325 22.11 -12.53 8.70
N LEU A 326 23.37 -12.71 9.08
CA LEU A 326 24.46 -12.64 8.10
C LEU A 326 24.38 -13.86 7.17
N VAL A 327 24.45 -13.63 5.87
CA VAL A 327 24.31 -14.68 4.85
C VAL A 327 25.57 -14.75 3.98
N PRO A 328 25.93 -15.89 3.38
CA PRO A 328 27.07 -15.95 2.47
C PRO A 328 26.94 -15.00 1.26
N ASP A 329 25.73 -14.87 0.72
CA ASP A 329 25.43 -14.10 -0.49
C ASP A 329 24.39 -12.98 -0.23
N PRO A 330 24.79 -11.82 0.34
CA PRO A 330 23.85 -10.73 0.68
C PRO A 330 23.24 -10.05 -0.55
N LEU A 331 23.82 -10.29 -1.73
CA LEU A 331 23.42 -9.72 -3.01
C LEU A 331 22.54 -10.68 -3.83
N LYS A 332 21.90 -11.65 -3.15
CA LYS A 332 20.90 -12.55 -3.73
C LYS A 332 19.64 -12.53 -2.86
N GLY A 333 18.68 -11.70 -3.27
CA GLY A 333 17.37 -11.60 -2.64
C GLY A 333 16.23 -11.85 -3.61
N ASP A 334 15.02 -11.78 -3.04
CA ASP A 334 13.76 -11.87 -3.76
C ASP A 334 13.32 -10.48 -4.25
N VAL A 335 12.51 -10.45 -5.32
CA VAL A 335 12.01 -9.21 -5.97
C VAL A 335 10.53 -8.97 -5.71
N VAL A 336 9.76 -10.03 -5.45
CA VAL A 336 8.34 -9.95 -5.11
C VAL A 336 8.16 -10.70 -3.81
N ASN A 337 7.46 -10.11 -2.85
CA ASN A 337 7.14 -10.76 -1.60
C ASN A 337 5.63 -10.72 -1.35
N ALA A 338 5.18 -11.65 -0.52
CA ALA A 338 3.83 -11.60 0.02
C ALA A 338 3.86 -11.98 1.49
N TYR A 339 3.00 -11.33 2.26
CA TYR A 339 2.91 -11.50 3.70
C TYR A 339 1.45 -11.67 4.12
N ASN A 340 1.22 -12.54 5.10
CA ASN A 340 -0.03 -12.60 5.83
C ASN A 340 0.27 -12.34 7.29
N ASP A 341 -0.35 -11.31 7.87
CA ASP A 341 -0.22 -11.01 9.28
C ASP A 341 -1.12 -11.94 10.10
N GLY A 342 -0.54 -12.72 11.00
CA GLY A 342 -1.29 -13.56 11.92
C GLY A 342 -0.72 -13.49 13.34
N PRO A 343 -1.42 -14.07 14.33
CA PRO A 343 -0.96 -14.04 15.71
C PRO A 343 0.45 -14.59 15.89
N LEU A 344 1.23 -13.94 16.75
CA LEU A 344 2.52 -14.41 17.23
C LEU A 344 2.34 -15.54 18.27
N ALA A 345 3.44 -16.16 18.68
CA ALA A 345 3.42 -17.25 19.65
C ALA A 345 2.85 -16.84 21.03
N ASP A 346 2.95 -15.57 21.39
CA ASP A 346 2.37 -14.99 22.62
C ASP A 346 0.90 -14.56 22.45
N GLY A 347 0.31 -14.75 21.27
CA GLY A 347 -1.05 -14.38 20.93
C GLY A 347 -1.25 -12.92 20.53
N SER A 348 -0.20 -12.09 20.60
CA SER A 348 -0.25 -10.71 20.10
C SER A 348 -0.30 -10.67 18.56
N GLN A 349 -0.88 -9.61 18.01
CA GLN A 349 -0.95 -9.38 16.57
C GLN A 349 -0.99 -7.88 16.30
N MET A 350 -0.25 -7.43 15.28
CA MET A 350 -0.25 -6.04 14.84
C MET A 350 -1.52 -5.69 14.06
N GLY A 351 -1.87 -6.56 13.11
CA GLY A 351 -2.98 -6.40 12.19
C GLY A 351 -4.34 -6.85 12.73
N PRO A 352 -5.16 -7.52 11.88
CA PRO A 352 -4.74 -8.27 10.70
C PRO A 352 -4.66 -7.44 9.41
N PHE A 353 -3.65 -7.74 8.58
CA PHE A 353 -3.47 -7.27 7.19
C PHE A 353 -2.77 -8.34 6.35
N TYR A 354 -2.73 -8.16 5.05
CA TYR A 354 -1.84 -8.90 4.16
C TYR A 354 -1.09 -7.95 3.24
N GLU A 355 0.04 -8.41 2.70
CA GLU A 355 0.85 -7.62 1.80
C GLU A 355 1.15 -8.31 0.49
N ILE A 356 1.20 -7.49 -0.56
CA ILE A 356 1.90 -7.76 -1.81
C ILE A 356 2.99 -6.71 -1.92
N GLU A 357 4.20 -7.14 -2.23
CA GLU A 357 5.37 -6.28 -2.13
C GLU A 357 6.21 -6.41 -3.40
N SER A 358 6.90 -5.34 -3.80
CA SER A 358 7.91 -5.38 -4.86
C SER A 358 9.16 -4.60 -4.49
N VAL A 359 10.30 -5.07 -4.95
CA VAL A 359 11.62 -4.52 -4.61
C VAL A 359 12.31 -4.07 -5.89
N SER A 360 13.01 -2.95 -5.85
CA SER A 360 13.90 -2.55 -6.94
C SER A 360 15.22 -3.34 -6.89
N PRO A 361 16.04 -3.30 -7.95
CA PRO A 361 17.44 -3.67 -7.84
C PRO A 361 18.17 -2.88 -6.74
N ALA A 362 19.29 -3.42 -6.27
CA ALA A 362 20.26 -2.71 -5.45
C ALA A 362 20.74 -1.45 -6.19
N ALA A 363 20.62 -0.30 -5.54
CA ALA A 363 20.96 1.00 -6.11
C ALA A 363 22.47 1.23 -6.10
N PHE A 364 23.27 0.49 -6.86
CA PHE A 364 24.72 0.75 -6.97
C PHE A 364 24.99 2.03 -7.78
N LEU A 365 24.80 3.18 -7.15
CA LEU A 365 24.79 4.51 -7.77
C LEU A 365 26.07 5.28 -7.45
N LYS A 366 26.66 5.91 -8.46
CA LYS A 366 27.65 7.00 -8.28
C LYS A 366 26.95 8.28 -7.78
N PRO A 367 27.70 9.27 -7.29
CA PRO A 367 27.14 10.59 -6.98
C PRO A 367 26.28 11.14 -8.12
N ALA A 368 25.11 11.66 -7.76
CA ALA A 368 24.07 12.17 -8.65
C ALA A 368 23.42 11.17 -9.61
N GLU A 369 23.84 9.89 -9.64
CA GLU A 369 23.11 8.86 -10.37
C GLU A 369 21.79 8.52 -9.64
N LYS A 370 20.81 8.06 -10.43
CA LYS A 370 19.44 7.80 -9.99
C LYS A 370 18.97 6.43 -10.46
N LEU A 371 18.24 5.73 -9.59
CA LEU A 371 17.45 4.54 -9.92
C LEU A 371 15.96 4.85 -9.74
N THR A 372 15.10 4.23 -10.56
CA THR A 372 13.64 4.35 -10.48
C THR A 372 12.97 3.00 -10.32
N HIS A 373 11.83 2.96 -9.63
CA HIS A 373 10.98 1.79 -9.48
C HIS A 373 9.51 2.20 -9.51
N LYS A 374 8.76 1.65 -10.47
CA LYS A 374 7.33 1.87 -10.63
C LYS A 374 6.54 0.75 -10.00
N HIS A 375 5.43 1.13 -9.38
CA HIS A 375 4.47 0.21 -8.79
C HIS A 375 3.07 0.78 -8.99
N ALA A 376 2.11 -0.01 -9.47
CA ALA A 376 0.71 0.38 -9.58
C ALA A 376 -0.21 -0.62 -8.88
N VAL A 377 -1.25 -0.12 -8.22
CA VAL A 377 -2.27 -0.90 -7.52
C VAL A 377 -3.61 -0.65 -8.19
N PHE A 378 -4.41 -1.71 -8.35
CA PHE A 378 -5.75 -1.66 -8.94
C PHE A 378 -6.71 -2.49 -8.10
N HIS A 379 -7.89 -1.93 -7.83
CA HIS A 379 -9.01 -2.64 -7.22
C HIS A 379 -10.22 -2.63 -8.15
N PHE A 380 -10.81 -3.81 -8.34
CA PHE A 380 -12.00 -4.02 -9.15
C PHE A 380 -13.11 -4.63 -8.32
N THR A 381 -14.32 -4.07 -8.43
CA THR A 381 -15.54 -4.65 -7.85
C THR A 381 -16.66 -4.68 -8.87
N GLY A 382 -17.57 -5.64 -8.73
CA GLY A 382 -18.69 -5.84 -9.64
C GLY A 382 -19.05 -7.31 -9.81
N GLU A 383 -19.73 -7.61 -10.92
CA GLU A 383 -20.15 -8.97 -11.25
C GLU A 383 -18.97 -9.94 -11.34
N LYS A 384 -19.08 -11.09 -10.69
CA LYS A 384 -18.01 -12.10 -10.61
C LYS A 384 -17.49 -12.52 -11.98
N SER A 385 -18.36 -12.63 -12.99
CA SER A 385 -17.97 -13.01 -14.35
C SER A 385 -17.06 -11.97 -15.04
N GLN A 386 -17.25 -10.68 -14.72
CA GLN A 386 -16.40 -9.61 -15.27
C GLN A 386 -15.04 -9.57 -14.56
N LEU A 387 -15.04 -9.73 -13.24
CA LEU A 387 -13.82 -9.86 -12.45
C LEU A 387 -13.02 -11.11 -12.90
N ASP A 388 -13.71 -12.20 -13.22
CA ASP A 388 -13.11 -13.42 -13.72
C ASP A 388 -12.45 -13.25 -15.08
N ALA A 389 -13.08 -12.52 -16.01
CA ALA A 389 -12.45 -12.19 -17.28
C ALA A 389 -11.14 -11.39 -17.08
N ILE A 390 -11.12 -10.45 -16.13
CA ILE A 390 -9.91 -9.70 -15.79
C ILE A 390 -8.85 -10.64 -15.22
N ALA A 391 -9.19 -11.45 -14.21
CA ALA A 391 -8.25 -12.38 -13.57
C ALA A 391 -7.65 -13.39 -14.55
N GLN A 392 -8.46 -13.96 -15.45
CA GLN A 392 -7.97 -14.87 -16.48
C GLN A 392 -6.99 -14.18 -17.44
N LYS A 393 -7.28 -12.92 -17.82
CA LYS A 393 -6.43 -12.16 -18.75
C LYS A 393 -5.10 -11.74 -18.11
N THR A 394 -5.10 -11.35 -16.84
CA THR A 394 -3.94 -10.75 -16.16
C THR A 394 -3.15 -11.77 -15.36
N LEU A 395 -3.81 -12.57 -14.53
CA LEU A 395 -3.18 -13.58 -13.66
C LEU A 395 -3.08 -14.96 -14.31
N GLY A 396 -3.75 -15.17 -15.45
CA GLY A 396 -3.75 -16.45 -16.18
C GLY A 396 -4.62 -17.53 -15.53
N VAL A 397 -5.48 -17.17 -14.57
CA VAL A 397 -6.30 -18.11 -13.78
C VAL A 397 -7.69 -17.56 -13.51
N SER A 398 -8.68 -18.45 -13.41
CA SER A 398 -10.04 -18.09 -13.04
C SER A 398 -10.18 -17.84 -11.53
N LEU A 399 -11.16 -17.03 -11.13
CA LEU A 399 -11.55 -16.82 -9.73
C LEU A 399 -11.99 -18.13 -9.08
N ASP A 400 -12.64 -19.01 -9.82
CA ASP A 400 -13.04 -20.34 -9.34
C ASP A 400 -11.83 -21.21 -9.01
N THR A 401 -10.76 -21.13 -9.83
CA THR A 401 -9.49 -21.80 -9.55
C THR A 401 -8.86 -21.22 -8.28
N ILE A 402 -8.82 -19.88 -8.15
CA ILE A 402 -8.25 -19.21 -6.98
C ILE A 402 -8.96 -19.66 -5.70
N GLN A 403 -10.30 -19.65 -5.69
CA GLN A 403 -11.11 -20.06 -4.53
C GLN A 403 -10.95 -21.54 -4.12
N LYS A 404 -10.50 -22.39 -5.04
CA LYS A 404 -10.35 -23.84 -4.82
C LYS A 404 -8.89 -24.26 -4.62
N ALA A 405 -7.92 -23.36 -4.81
CA ALA A 405 -6.50 -23.70 -4.83
C ALA A 405 -5.99 -24.27 -3.49
N LEU A 406 -6.57 -23.82 -2.37
CA LEU A 406 -6.13 -24.16 -1.01
C LEU A 406 -7.24 -24.85 -0.20
N LYS A 407 -8.16 -25.55 -0.88
CA LYS A 407 -9.27 -26.31 -0.29
C LYS A 407 -9.03 -27.80 -0.29
#